data_AF-A0A524QFT2-F1
#
_entry.id   AF-A0A524QFT2-F1
#
_cell.length_a   1.000
_cell.length_b   1.000
_cell.length_c   1.000
_cell.angle_alpha   90.00
_cell.angle_beta   90.00
_cell.angle_gamma   90.00
#
_symmetry.space_group_name_H-M   'P 1'
#
loop_
_entity.id
_entity.type
_entity.pdbx_description
1 polymer ?
#
loop_
_entity_poly.entity_id
_entity_poly.type
_entity_poly.pdbx_seq_one_letter_code
_entity_poly.pdbx_strand_id
1 'polypeptide(L)' 'MKAVIAERVVHDSGIRVTLRFAKDEELVTITKTLPDARWSAMMQCWHISDSHDIIGMLLNA' A
#
# COMPACT_ATOMS: atom_id res chain seq x y z
N MET A 1 6.58 -2.97 -17.82
CA MET A 1 7.20 -2.75 -16.50
C MET A 1 6.14 -2.15 -15.60
N LYS A 2 5.93 -2.74 -14.41
CA LYS A 2 4.99 -2.20 -13.41
C LYS A 2 5.79 -1.47 -12.35
N ALA A 3 5.30 -0.33 -11.89
CA ALA A 3 5.93 0.46 -10.86
C ALA A 3 4.92 0.75 -9.75
N VAL A 4 5.34 0.55 -8.51
CA VAL A 4 4.59 0.89 -7.31
C VAL A 4 5.40 1.90 -6.54
N ILE A 5 4.81 3.04 -6.21
CA ILE A 5 5.41 4.05 -5.34
C ILE A 5 4.86 3.80 -3.94
N ALA A 6 5.76 3.52 -3.00
CA ALA A 6 5.43 3.32 -1.60
C ALA A 6 5.95 4.49 -0.75
N GLU A 7 5.07 5.10 0.05
CA GLU A 7 5.42 6.25 0.90
C GLU A 7 4.79 6.13 2.27
N ARG A 8 5.57 6.36 3.33
CA ARG A 8 5.07 6.45 4.71
C ARG A 8 4.37 7.78 4.92
N VAL A 9 3.15 7.73 5.44
CA VAL A 9 2.34 8.90 5.79
C VAL A 9 1.86 8.78 7.23
N VAL A 10 1.92 9.91 7.94
CA VAL A 10 1.36 10.03 9.28
C VAL A 10 -0.15 10.30 9.14
N HIS A 11 -0.96 9.49 9.82
CA HIS A 11 -2.41 9.64 9.90
C HIS A 11 -2.81 9.74 11.38
N ASP A 12 -4.01 10.27 11.67
CA ASP A 12 -4.52 10.37 13.06
C ASP A 12 -4.61 9.01 13.77
N SER A 13 -4.71 7.93 13.00
CA SER A 13 -4.77 6.55 13.48
C SER A 13 -3.40 5.85 13.53
N GLY A 14 -2.30 6.58 13.35
CA GLY A 14 -0.94 6.05 13.29
C GLY A 14 -0.27 6.17 11.91
N ILE A 15 0.93 5.58 11.79
CA ILE A 15 1.71 5.59 10.56
C ILE A 15 1.16 4.54 9.60
N ARG A 16 0.93 4.93 8.35
CA ARG A 16 0.49 4.04 7.26
C ARG A 16 1.46 4.14 6.08
N VAL A 17 1.48 3.13 5.24
CA VAL A 17 2.22 3.13 3.97
C VAL A 17 1.22 3.19 2.83
N THR A 18 1.32 4.20 1.98
CA THR A 18 0.53 4.32 0.76
C THR A 18 1.17 3.54 -0.37
N LEU A 19 0.35 2.92 -1.22
CA LEU A 19 0.77 2.20 -2.41
C LEU A 19 0.08 2.84 -3.62
N ARG A 20 0.86 3.50 -4.47
CA ARG A 20 0.39 4.21 -5.66
C ARG A 20 0.89 3.52 -6.90
N PHE A 21 -0.04 3.18 -7.78
CA PHE A 21 0.22 2.58 -9.08
C PHE A 21 -0.95 2.88 -10.03
N ALA A 22 -0.68 2.85 -11.34
CA ALA A 22 -1.75 2.96 -12.34
C ALA A 22 -2.75 1.82 -12.18
N LYS A 23 -4.00 2.02 -12.61
CA LYS A 23 -5.04 0.98 -12.49
C LYS A 23 -4.60 -0.29 -13.22
N ASP A 24 -4.31 -1.32 -12.44
CA ASP A 24 -3.79 -2.61 -12.88
C ASP A 24 -4.40 -3.71 -12.00
N GLU A 25 -5.12 -4.65 -12.61
CA GLU A 25 -5.91 -5.64 -11.88
C GLU A 25 -5.05 -6.62 -11.07
N GLU A 26 -3.86 -6.94 -11.55
CA GLU A 26 -2.91 -7.81 -10.85
C GLU A 26 -2.39 -7.10 -9.59
N LEU A 27 -1.96 -5.84 -9.72
CA LEU A 27 -1.51 -5.06 -8.57
C LEU A 27 -2.62 -4.82 -7.55
N VAL A 28 -3.87 -4.61 -8.00
CA VAL A 28 -5.03 -4.53 -7.11
C VAL A 28 -5.25 -5.85 -6.38
N THR A 29 -5.11 -6.98 -7.08
CA THR A 29 -5.30 -8.31 -6.49
C THR A 29 -4.24 -8.60 -5.43
N ILE A 30 -2.96 -8.34 -5.75
CA ILE A 30 -1.84 -8.47 -4.80
C ILE A 30 -2.03 -7.52 -3.61
N THR A 31 -2.36 -6.25 -3.86
CA THR A 31 -2.52 -5.28 -2.77
C THR A 31 -3.61 -5.68 -1.79
N LYS A 32 -4.69 -6.32 -2.25
CA LYS A 32 -5.78 -6.81 -1.38
C LYS A 32 -5.38 -7.98 -0.49
N THR A 33 -4.29 -8.72 -0.79
CA THR A 33 -3.79 -9.79 0.10
C THR A 33 -2.97 -9.23 1.26
N LEU A 34 -2.51 -7.97 1.16
CA LEU A 34 -1.70 -7.35 2.19
C LEU A 34 -2.51 -7.07 3.47
N PRO A 35 -1.90 -7.22 4.65
CA PRO A 35 -2.56 -6.94 5.92
C PRO A 35 -3.06 -5.51 6.02
N ASP A 36 -4.33 -5.35 6.41
CA ASP A 36 -4.99 -4.05 6.60
C ASP A 36 -4.93 -3.13 5.35
N ALA A 37 -4.91 -3.72 4.15
CA ALA A 37 -5.02 -2.98 2.90
C ALA A 37 -6.39 -2.33 2.75
N ARG A 38 -6.41 -1.01 2.56
CA ARG A 38 -7.64 -0.23 2.34
C ARG A 38 -7.45 0.77 1.22
N TRP A 39 -8.51 0.97 0.46
CA TRP A 39 -8.56 2.02 -0.56
C TRP A 39 -8.97 3.35 0.08
N SER A 40 -8.19 4.40 -0.18
CA SER A 40 -8.54 5.78 0.17
C SER A 40 -9.13 6.47 -1.04
N ALA A 41 -10.44 6.76 -1.02
CA ALA A 41 -11.09 7.54 -2.08
C ALA A 41 -10.54 8.98 -2.17
N MET A 42 -10.15 9.56 -1.02
CA MET A 42 -9.60 10.91 -0.95
C MET A 42 -8.18 11.00 -1.54
N MET A 43 -7.31 10.02 -1.24
CA MET A 43 -5.93 10.00 -1.74
C MET A 43 -5.76 9.24 -3.05
N GLN A 44 -6.84 8.61 -3.53
CA GLN A 44 -6.91 7.76 -4.71
C GLN A 44 -5.80 6.71 -4.75
N CYS A 45 -5.54 6.08 -3.62
CA CYS A 45 -4.49 5.07 -3.48
C CYS A 45 -4.85 4.02 -2.43
N TRP A 46 -4.15 2.90 -2.46
CA TRP A 46 -4.20 1.93 -1.38
C TRP A 46 -3.31 2.38 -0.23
N HIS A 47 -3.64 1.97 0.99
CA HIS A 47 -2.74 2.08 2.13
C HIS A 47 -2.81 0.85 3.01
N ILE A 48 -1.71 0.54 3.68
CA ILE A 48 -1.57 -0.54 4.66
C ILE A 48 -1.02 0.05 5.96
N SER A 49 -1.23 -0.64 7.08
CA SER A 49 -0.59 -0.26 8.35
C SER A 49 0.93 -0.39 8.24
N ASP A 50 1.68 0.54 8.82
CA ASP A 50 3.15 0.41 8.88
C ASP A 50 3.55 -0.74 9.81
N SER A 51 4.71 -1.34 9.53
CA SER A 51 5.27 -2.43 10.33
C SER A 51 6.79 -2.34 10.37
N HIS A 52 7.42 -3.04 11.32
CA HIS A 52 8.87 -2.97 11.48
C HIS A 52 9.63 -3.44 10.23
N ASP A 53 9.10 -4.45 9.52
CA ASP A 53 9.69 -5.01 8.29
C ASP A 53 8.80 -4.77 7.05
N ILE A 54 8.30 -3.54 6.90
CA ILE A 54 7.42 -3.22 5.79
C ILE A 54 8.10 -3.41 4.41
N ILE A 55 9.41 -3.17 4.33
CA ILE A 55 10.16 -3.32 3.07
C ILE A 55 10.29 -4.81 2.71
N GLY A 56 10.64 -5.67 3.66
CA GLY A 56 10.69 -7.10 3.45
C GLY A 56 9.33 -7.65 3.04
N MET A 57 8.25 -7.21 3.69
CA MET A 57 6.89 -7.62 3.33
C MET A 57 6.51 -7.21 1.91
N LEU A 58 6.78 -5.98 1.50
CA LEU A 58 6.40 -5.48 0.16
C LEU A 58 7.22 -6.11 -0.97
N LEU A 59 8.46 -6.52 -0.73
CA LEU A 59 9.30 -7.20 -1.72
C LEU A 59 8.98 -8.69 -1.88
N ASN A 60 8.24 -9.28 -0.93
CA ASN A 60 7.84 -10.68 -0.93
C ASN A 60 6.34 -10.90 -1.20
N ALA A 61 5.62 -9.83 -1.57
CA ALA A 61 4.17 -9.81 -1.79
C ALA A 61 3.74 -10.36 -3.15
#